data_AF-A0A3P8BJ56-F1
#
_entry.id   AF-A0A3P8BJ56-F1
#
_cell.length_a   1.000
_cell.length_b   1.000
_cell.length_c   1.000
_cell.angle_alpha   90.00
_cell.angle_beta   90.00
_cell.angle_gamma   90.00
#
_symmetry.space_group_name_H-M   'P 1'
#
loop_
_entity.id
_entity.type
_entity.pdbx_description
1 polymer ?
#
loop_
_entity_poly.entity_id
_entity_poly.type
_entity_poly.pdbx_seq_one_letter_code
_entity_poly.pdbx_strand_id
1 'polypeptide(L)'
;MYHHYCYASIQFNINVYILGLHRSAFDHSNTSFDEHVEVDHNVWNYIYFIIYLRTKLTDDLTGLEIYIDKLIKENEFKWIPRRRAMTLYNIENGSSEKSEEITALTNSLNKTVKAMDTLNESYQKLSKLYFNCDEKNPSPSMRVYFITAIE
;
A
#
# COMPACT_ATOMS: atom_id res chain seq x y z
N MET A 1 41.12 5.69 6.41
CA MET A 1 40.84 6.29 5.09
C MET A 1 40.20 5.30 4.12
N TYR A 2 40.84 4.17 3.78
CA TYR A 2 40.28 3.16 2.86
C TYR A 2 38.89 2.62 3.24
N HIS A 3 38.62 2.42 4.53
CA HIS A 3 37.30 1.96 5.00
C HIS A 3 36.18 2.98 4.74
N HIS A 4 36.49 4.28 4.90
CA HIS A 4 35.56 5.37 4.60
C HIS A 4 35.32 5.53 3.09
N TYR A 5 36.36 5.36 2.26
CA TYR A 5 36.21 5.39 0.80
C TYR A 5 35.40 4.20 0.30
N CYS A 6 35.68 2.99 0.81
CA CYS A 6 34.91 1.80 0.44
C CYS A 6 33.45 1.94 0.87
N TYR A 7 33.18 2.46 2.08
CA TYR A 7 31.85 2.80 2.55
C TYR A 7 31.14 3.81 1.64
N ALA A 8 31.78 4.95 1.35
CA ALA A 8 31.21 6.00 0.51
C ALA A 8 30.98 5.52 -0.93
N SER A 9 31.90 4.74 -1.49
CA SER A 9 31.76 4.15 -2.82
C SER A 9 30.66 3.09 -2.88
N ILE A 10 30.53 2.23 -1.87
CA ILE A 10 29.46 1.22 -1.81
C ILE A 10 28.11 1.92 -1.63
N GLN A 11 28.00 2.86 -0.69
CA GLN A 11 26.78 3.65 -0.47
C GLN A 11 26.37 4.41 -1.73
N PHE A 12 27.32 5.09 -2.39
CA PHE A 12 27.05 5.84 -3.62
C PHE A 12 26.64 4.91 -4.77
N ASN A 13 27.32 3.77 -4.96
CA ASN A 13 26.96 2.83 -6.02
C ASN A 13 25.63 2.12 -5.75
N ILE A 14 25.33 1.73 -4.51
CA ILE A 14 24.02 1.17 -4.12
C ILE A 14 22.93 2.21 -4.37
N ASN A 15 23.13 3.45 -3.91
CA ASN A 15 22.20 4.54 -4.17
C ASN A 15 22.03 4.77 -5.67
N VAL A 16 23.09 4.91 -6.48
CA VAL A 16 22.96 5.06 -7.95
C VAL A 16 22.25 3.87 -8.60
N TYR A 17 22.47 2.64 -8.11
CA TYR A 17 21.81 1.45 -8.62
C TYR A 17 20.32 1.37 -8.30
N ILE A 18 19.95 1.80 -7.10
CA ILE A 18 18.56 1.91 -6.63
C ILE A 18 17.87 3.12 -7.26
N LEU A 19 18.57 4.27 -7.34
CA LEU A 19 18.16 5.52 -7.99
C LEU A 19 18.03 5.38 -9.52
N GLY A 20 18.43 4.25 -10.10
CA GLY A 20 17.97 3.85 -11.43
C GLY A 20 16.44 3.72 -11.51
N LEU A 21 15.76 3.60 -10.36
CA LEU A 21 14.36 3.93 -10.13
C LEU A 21 14.30 5.38 -9.64
N HIS A 22 13.72 6.28 -10.42
CA HIS A 22 13.55 7.67 -10.02
C HIS A 22 12.74 7.71 -8.71
N ARG A 23 13.06 8.64 -7.78
CA ARG A 23 12.31 8.80 -6.52
C ARG A 23 10.80 8.89 -6.75
N SER A 24 10.39 9.39 -7.91
CA SER A 24 8.98 9.46 -8.33
C SER A 24 8.29 8.11 -8.56
N ALA A 25 9.05 7.02 -8.71
CA ALA A 25 8.49 5.67 -8.82
C ALA A 25 7.79 5.24 -7.52
N PHE A 26 8.13 5.89 -6.40
CA PHE A 26 7.54 5.63 -5.08
C PHE A 26 6.40 6.60 -4.73
N ASP A 27 6.11 7.61 -5.56
CA ASP A 27 5.05 8.60 -5.32
C ASP A 27 3.64 7.95 -5.29
N HIS A 28 3.51 6.76 -5.90
CA HIS A 28 2.25 6.01 -5.99
C HIS A 28 2.30 4.66 -5.25
N SER A 29 3.36 4.39 -4.49
CA SER A 29 3.49 3.15 -3.70
C SER A 29 3.11 3.37 -2.24
N ASN A 30 2.68 2.31 -1.58
CA ASN A 30 2.39 2.32 -0.13
C ASN A 30 3.65 2.35 0.74
N THR A 31 4.84 2.34 0.14
CA THR A 31 6.15 2.33 0.81
C THR A 31 6.94 3.53 0.34
N SER A 32 7.60 4.23 1.26
CA SER A 32 8.45 5.37 0.90
C SER A 32 9.79 4.91 0.32
N PHE A 33 10.45 5.77 -0.47
CA PHE A 33 11.80 5.48 -0.96
C PHE A 33 12.79 5.23 0.20
N ASP A 34 12.69 6.00 1.27
CA ASP A 34 13.60 5.90 2.41
C ASP A 34 13.41 4.57 3.16
N GLU A 35 12.15 4.16 3.37
CA GLU A 35 11.80 2.85 3.94
C GLU A 35 12.28 1.68 3.06
N HIS A 36 12.15 1.80 1.74
CA HIS A 36 12.68 0.81 0.80
C HIS A 36 14.20 0.69 0.89
N VAL A 37 14.92 1.81 0.99
CA VAL A 37 16.38 1.80 1.17
C VAL A 37 16.77 1.17 2.50
N GLU A 38 16.06 1.46 3.59
CA GLU A 38 16.38 0.91 4.91
C GLU A 38 16.09 -0.59 5.06
N VAL A 39 14.99 -1.08 4.47
CA VAL A 39 14.54 -2.46 4.62
C VAL A 39 15.11 -3.38 3.54
N ASP A 40 14.98 -3.02 2.27
CA ASP A 40 15.37 -3.89 1.16
C ASP A 40 16.83 -3.71 0.74
N HIS A 41 17.41 -2.54 1.02
CA HIS A 41 18.76 -2.17 0.57
C HIS A 41 19.66 -1.61 1.67
N ASN A 42 19.56 -2.19 2.86
CA ASN A 42 20.40 -1.79 3.98
C ASN A 42 21.89 -2.01 3.64
N VAL A 43 22.64 -0.91 3.49
CA VAL A 43 24.05 -0.95 3.09
C VAL A 43 24.92 -1.74 4.07
N TRP A 44 24.54 -1.81 5.35
CA TRP A 44 25.27 -2.58 6.34
C TRP A 44 25.24 -4.08 6.06
N ASN A 45 24.18 -4.60 5.46
CA ASN A 45 24.10 -6.02 5.09
C ASN A 45 25.13 -6.36 4.00
N TYR A 46 25.34 -5.47 3.03
CA TYR A 46 26.36 -5.65 2.00
C TYR A 46 27.78 -5.55 2.56
N ILE A 47 28.03 -4.62 3.48
CA ILE A 47 29.32 -4.49 4.18
C ILE A 47 29.60 -5.74 5.01
N TYR A 48 28.61 -6.21 5.78
CA TYR A 48 28.71 -7.44 6.55
C TYR A 48 29.04 -8.63 5.65
N PHE A 49 28.36 -8.76 4.51
CA PHE A 49 28.62 -9.85 3.56
C PHE A 49 30.04 -9.80 2.98
N ILE A 50 30.57 -8.62 2.66
CA ILE A 50 31.95 -8.47 2.19
C ILE A 50 32.95 -8.87 3.29
N ILE A 51 32.70 -8.46 4.55
CA ILE A 51 33.53 -8.86 5.69
C ILE A 51 33.47 -10.37 5.87
N TYR A 52 32.26 -10.94 5.85
CA TYR A 52 32.02 -12.38 5.95
C TYR A 52 32.82 -13.17 4.91
N LEU A 53 32.78 -12.77 3.64
CA LEU A 53 33.56 -13.41 2.56
C LEU A 53 35.08 -13.33 2.81
N ARG A 54 35.57 -12.23 3.41
CA ARG A 54 36.99 -12.06 3.72
C ARG A 54 37.45 -12.83 4.96
N THR A 55 36.54 -13.12 5.88
CA THR A 55 36.84 -13.82 7.14
C THR A 55 36.58 -15.32 7.08
N LYS A 56 35.83 -15.78 6.08
CA LYS A 56 35.52 -17.20 5.89
C LYS A 56 36.70 -17.92 5.24
N LEU A 57 36.91 -19.19 5.62
CA LEU A 57 37.94 -20.03 5.02
C LEU A 57 37.62 -20.28 3.54
N THR A 58 38.65 -20.26 2.70
CA THR A 58 38.50 -20.29 1.23
C THR A 58 37.94 -21.61 0.70
N ASP A 59 38.19 -22.71 1.39
CA ASP A 59 37.67 -24.05 1.11
C ASP A 59 36.19 -24.22 1.49
N ASP A 60 35.68 -23.39 2.40
CA ASP A 60 34.28 -23.39 2.82
C ASP A 60 33.38 -22.47 1.98
N LEU A 61 33.95 -21.72 1.02
CA LEU A 61 33.18 -20.85 0.15
C LEU A 61 32.36 -21.68 -0.85
N THR A 62 31.07 -21.38 -0.92
CA THR A 62 30.18 -21.93 -1.95
C THR A 62 30.52 -21.36 -3.32
N GLY A 63 30.10 -22.02 -4.40
CA GLY A 63 30.38 -21.55 -5.77
C GLY A 63 29.87 -20.12 -6.05
N LEU A 64 28.75 -19.72 -5.43
CA LEU A 64 28.23 -18.36 -5.55
C LEU A 64 29.08 -17.35 -4.76
N GLU A 65 29.50 -17.70 -3.56
CA GLU A 65 30.38 -16.88 -2.73
C GLU A 65 31.74 -16.65 -3.42
N ILE A 66 32.31 -17.69 -4.03
CA ILE A 66 33.56 -17.60 -4.84
C ILE A 66 33.35 -16.66 -6.03
N TYR A 67 32.22 -16.81 -6.74
CA TYR A 67 31.90 -15.94 -7.86
C TYR A 67 31.83 -14.48 -7.41
N ILE A 68 31.12 -14.17 -6.32
CA ILE A 68 30.99 -12.81 -5.80
C ILE A 68 32.33 -12.26 -5.30
N ASP A 69 33.13 -13.06 -4.59
CA ASP A 69 34.46 -12.66 -4.12
C ASP A 69 35.38 -12.28 -5.29
N LYS A 70 35.34 -13.04 -6.40
CA LYS A 70 36.06 -12.67 -7.64
C LYS A 70 35.62 -11.31 -8.16
N LEU A 71 34.32 -11.04 -8.20
CA LEU A 71 33.79 -9.76 -8.68
C LEU A 71 34.19 -8.60 -7.79
N ILE A 72 34.20 -8.78 -6.47
CA ILE A 72 34.68 -7.77 -5.53
C ILE A 72 36.16 -7.48 -5.77
N LYS A 73 36.99 -8.50 -5.99
CA LYS A 73 38.43 -8.35 -6.30
C LYS A 73 38.66 -7.64 -7.63
N GLU A 74 37.79 -7.85 -8.61
CA GLU A 74 37.81 -7.17 -9.93
C GLU A 74 37.17 -5.77 -9.91
N ASN A 75 36.69 -5.29 -8.75
CA ASN A 75 35.90 -4.04 -8.60
C ASN A 75 34.62 -4.00 -9.47
N GLU A 76 34.00 -5.16 -9.68
CA GLU A 76 32.79 -5.33 -10.48
C GLU A 76 31.54 -5.38 -9.58
N PHE A 77 30.63 -4.42 -9.71
CA PHE A 77 29.42 -4.31 -8.87
C PHE A 77 28.21 -5.10 -9.38
N LYS A 78 28.38 -5.97 -10.37
CA LYS A 78 27.28 -6.73 -10.99
C LYS A 78 26.63 -7.79 -10.07
N TRP A 79 27.25 -8.10 -8.94
CA TRP A 79 26.67 -8.97 -7.91
C TRP A 79 25.65 -8.26 -7.01
N ILE A 80 25.65 -6.92 -7.00
CA ILE A 80 24.64 -6.14 -6.28
C ILE A 80 23.32 -6.23 -7.07
N PRO A 81 22.20 -6.62 -6.44
CA PRO A 81 20.90 -6.69 -7.10
C PRO A 81 20.57 -5.38 -7.82
N ARG A 82 20.24 -5.47 -9.12
CA ARG A 82 19.89 -4.33 -9.96
C ARG A 82 18.38 -4.33 -10.21
N ARG A 83 17.71 -3.20 -9.94
CA ARG A 83 16.34 -2.88 -10.40
C ARG A 83 15.23 -3.88 -10.03
N ARG A 84 15.22 -4.40 -8.80
CA ARG A 84 14.05 -5.16 -8.31
C ARG A 84 13.73 -4.77 -6.88
N ALA A 85 12.98 -3.68 -6.72
CA ALA A 85 12.15 -3.54 -5.55
C ALA A 85 11.01 -4.55 -5.68
N MET A 86 10.97 -5.59 -4.86
CA MET A 86 9.84 -6.53 -4.83
C MET A 86 8.52 -5.79 -4.63
N THR A 87 8.56 -4.69 -3.88
CA THR A 87 7.46 -3.75 -3.68
C THR A 87 6.91 -3.18 -4.98
N LEU A 88 7.77 -2.79 -5.93
CA LEU A 88 7.32 -2.27 -7.24
C LEU A 88 6.85 -3.38 -8.17
N TYR A 89 7.47 -4.56 -8.11
CA TYR A 89 7.03 -5.73 -8.88
C TYR A 89 5.59 -6.13 -8.55
N ASN A 90 5.19 -6.04 -7.27
CA ASN A 90 3.83 -6.30 -6.83
C ASN A 90 2.83 -5.23 -7.31
N ILE A 91 3.28 -3.99 -7.53
CA ILE A 91 2.42 -2.93 -8.09
C ILE A 91 2.18 -3.14 -9.57
N GLU A 92 3.21 -3.53 -10.34
CA GLU A 92 3.08 -3.78 -11.79
C GLU A 92 2.31 -5.08 -12.09
N ASN A 93 2.49 -6.15 -11.27
CA ASN A 93 1.90 -7.46 -11.51
C ASN A 93 0.65 -7.77 -10.66
N GLY A 94 0.36 -6.98 -9.62
CA GLY A 94 -0.82 -7.14 -8.76
C GLY A 94 -2.15 -6.68 -9.38
N SER A 95 -2.17 -6.35 -10.67
CA SER A 95 -3.38 -5.90 -11.36
C SER A 95 -4.47 -6.97 -11.45
N SER A 96 -4.12 -8.27 -11.40
CA SER A 96 -5.14 -9.34 -11.44
C SER A 96 -5.82 -9.58 -10.10
N GLU A 97 -5.09 -9.63 -8.98
CA GLU A 97 -5.67 -9.87 -7.64
C GLU A 97 -6.47 -8.64 -7.15
N LYS A 98 -5.98 -7.43 -7.42
CA LYS A 98 -6.65 -6.18 -7.01
C LYS A 98 -8.02 -6.00 -7.71
N SER A 99 -8.19 -6.58 -8.90
CA SER A 99 -9.45 -6.55 -9.65
C SER A 99 -10.58 -7.30 -8.92
N GLU A 100 -10.28 -8.46 -8.34
CA GLU A 100 -11.30 -9.31 -7.69
C GLU A 100 -11.79 -8.69 -6.38
N GLU A 101 -10.88 -8.14 -5.58
CA GLU A 101 -11.21 -7.48 -4.32
C GLU A 101 -12.02 -6.18 -4.55
N ILE A 102 -11.64 -5.37 -5.55
CA ILE A 102 -12.40 -4.19 -5.97
C ILE A 102 -13.81 -4.58 -6.45
N THR A 103 -13.93 -5.69 -7.19
CA THR A 103 -15.22 -6.18 -7.67
C THR A 103 -16.10 -6.66 -6.50
N ALA A 104 -15.54 -7.39 -5.54
CA ALA A 104 -16.25 -7.84 -4.34
C ALA A 104 -16.73 -6.65 -3.47
N LEU A 105 -15.88 -5.62 -3.32
CA LEU A 105 -16.22 -4.41 -2.58
C LEU A 105 -17.33 -3.61 -3.27
N THR A 106 -17.25 -3.47 -4.60
CA THR A 106 -18.28 -2.81 -5.42
C THR A 106 -19.63 -3.51 -5.31
N ASN A 107 -19.63 -4.84 -5.32
CA ASN A 107 -20.85 -5.63 -5.14
C ASN A 107 -21.46 -5.45 -3.75
N SER A 108 -20.63 -5.36 -2.72
CA SER A 108 -21.08 -5.10 -1.34
C SER A 108 -21.67 -3.69 -1.21
N LEU A 109 -21.03 -2.67 -1.80
CA LEU A 109 -21.54 -1.31 -1.82
C LEU A 109 -22.91 -1.23 -2.52
N ASN A 110 -23.06 -1.87 -3.67
CA ASN A 110 -24.34 -1.92 -4.40
C ASN A 110 -25.45 -2.59 -3.59
N LYS A 111 -25.15 -3.62 -2.79
CA LYS A 111 -26.13 -4.23 -1.88
C LYS A 111 -26.54 -3.26 -0.78
N THR A 112 -25.59 -2.52 -0.20
CA THR A 112 -25.90 -1.52 0.84
C THR A 112 -26.75 -0.38 0.30
N VAL A 113 -26.48 0.10 -0.92
CA VAL A 113 -27.28 1.14 -1.58
C VAL A 113 -28.71 0.66 -1.82
N LYS A 114 -28.89 -0.56 -2.35
CA LYS A 114 -30.24 -1.12 -2.55
C LYS A 114 -31.03 -1.30 -1.25
N ALA A 115 -30.35 -1.70 -0.17
CA ALA A 115 -30.97 -1.79 1.14
C ALA A 115 -31.41 -0.40 1.65
N MET A 116 -30.59 0.63 1.42
CA MET A 116 -30.90 2.02 1.73
C MET A 116 -32.13 2.52 0.94
N ASP A 117 -32.21 2.23 -0.36
CA ASP A 117 -33.35 2.59 -1.20
C ASP A 117 -34.65 1.95 -0.71
N THR A 118 -34.57 0.65 -0.38
CA THR A 118 -35.71 -0.11 0.15
C THR A 118 -36.19 0.48 1.48
N LEU A 119 -35.25 0.84 2.36
CA LEU A 119 -35.56 1.50 3.62
C LEU A 119 -36.22 2.85 3.39
N ASN A 120 -35.69 3.67 2.48
CA ASN A 120 -36.25 4.97 2.14
C ASN A 120 -37.67 4.85 1.59
N GLU A 121 -37.94 3.87 0.72
CA GLU A 121 -39.30 3.59 0.25
C GLU A 121 -40.26 3.20 1.38
N SER A 122 -39.81 2.36 2.31
CA SER A 122 -40.62 1.97 3.47
C SER A 122 -40.95 3.18 4.36
N TYR A 123 -39.97 4.06 4.57
CA TYR A 123 -40.14 5.31 5.31
C TYR A 123 -41.15 6.24 4.65
N GLN A 124 -41.07 6.41 3.32
CA GLN A 124 -42.03 7.22 2.56
C GLN A 124 -43.45 6.67 2.64
N LYS A 125 -43.63 5.34 2.62
CA LYS A 125 -44.95 4.70 2.79
C LYS A 125 -45.50 4.95 4.19
N LEU A 126 -44.69 4.74 5.24
CA LEU A 126 -45.09 4.97 6.62
C LEU A 126 -45.45 6.44 6.88
N SER A 127 -44.64 7.37 6.37
CA SER A 127 -44.92 8.81 6.43
C SER A 127 -46.30 9.14 5.87
N LYS A 128 -46.62 8.66 4.65
CA LYS A 128 -47.95 8.86 4.04
C LYS A 128 -49.09 8.25 4.86
N LEU A 129 -48.89 7.07 5.46
CA LEU A 129 -49.90 6.44 6.31
C LEU A 129 -50.16 7.24 7.59
N TYR A 130 -49.12 7.80 8.20
CA TYR A 130 -49.24 8.65 9.38
C TYR A 130 -50.09 9.89 9.07
N PHE A 131 -49.80 10.60 7.98
CA PHE A 131 -50.59 11.76 7.53
C PHE A 131 -52.06 11.40 7.20
N ASN A 132 -52.30 10.26 6.53
CA ASN A 132 -53.65 9.83 6.17
C ASN A 132 -54.49 9.33 7.36
N CYS A 133 -53.83 8.88 8.45
CA CYS A 133 -54.51 8.45 9.67
C CYS A 133 -54.97 9.65 10.51
N ASP A 134 -54.17 10.71 10.57
CA ASP A 134 -54.52 11.98 11.21
C ASP A 134 -55.76 12.65 10.56
N GLU A 135 -55.92 12.54 9.24
CA GLU A 135 -57.12 13.03 8.54
C GLU A 135 -58.40 12.23 8.85
N LYS A 136 -58.28 10.92 9.08
CA LYS A 136 -59.44 10.02 9.25
C LYS A 136 -59.88 9.84 10.71
N ASN A 137 -59.04 10.22 11.66
CA ASN A 137 -59.40 10.19 13.08
C ASN A 137 -58.64 11.30 13.84
N PRO A 138 -59.06 12.57 13.70
CA PRO A 138 -58.38 13.68 14.35
C PRO A 138 -58.44 13.48 15.86
N SER A 139 -57.29 13.36 16.51
CA SER A 139 -57.23 13.29 17.97
C SER A 139 -57.85 14.58 18.56
N PRO A 140 -58.53 14.51 19.73
CA PRO A 140 -59.07 15.70 20.38
C PRO A 140 -58.04 16.81 20.63
N SER A 141 -56.74 16.50 20.70
CA SER A 141 -55.70 17.51 20.89
C SER A 141 -55.35 18.32 19.63
N MET A 142 -55.58 17.78 18.42
CA MET A 142 -55.36 18.53 17.17
C MET A 142 -56.48 19.52 16.85
N ARG A 143 -57.69 19.34 17.41
CA ARG A 143 -58.77 20.35 17.33
C ARG A 143 -58.42 21.66 18.05
N VAL A 144 -57.53 21.62 19.03
CA VAL A 144 -57.09 22.82 19.77
C VAL A 144 -56.17 23.69 18.91
N TYR A 145 -55.34 23.09 18.05
CA TYR A 145 -54.38 23.84 17.24
C TYR A 145 -54.99 24.56 16.03
N PHE A 146 -56.12 24.08 15.50
CA PHE A 146 -56.79 24.76 14.37
C PHE A 146 -57.63 25.99 14.79
N ILE A 147 -58.05 26.09 16.05
CA ILE A 147 -58.82 27.26 16.54
C ILE A 147 -57.90 28.44 16.89
N THR A 148 -56.63 28.20 17.23
CA THR A 148 -55.65 29.28 17.50
C THR A 148 -54.98 29.87 16.25
N ALA A 149 -55.32 29.39 15.05
CA ALA A 149 -54.70 29.84 13.79
C ALA A 149 -55.64 30.65 12.86
N ILE A 150 -56.88 30.94 13.31
CA ILE A 150 -57.81 31.87 12.65
C ILE A 150 -58.29 32.92 13.67
N GLU A 151 -57.34 33.60 14.30
CA GLU A 151 -57.50 34.95 14.84
C GLU A 151 -56.38 35.84 14.31
#